data_AF-A0A2W6NH44-F1
#
_entry.id   AF-A0A2W6NH44-F1
#
_cell.length_a   1.000
_cell.length_b   1.000
_cell.length_c   1.000
_cell.angle_alpha   90.00
_cell.angle_beta   90.00
_cell.angle_gamma   90.00
#
_symmetry.space_group_name_H-M   'P 1'
#
loop_
_entity.id
_entity.type
_entity.pdbx_description
1 polymer ?
#
loop_
_entity_poly.entity_id
_entity_poly.type
_entity_poly.pdbx_seq_one_letter_code
_entity_poly.pdbx_strand_id
1 'polypeptide(L)'
;MAKRLIAEEVLEDWINTFGDQNYVDYKLRALAFAEKCYGEGIIAENEKFSAFLLHGSLYSRITNCKYNSGMYKYVNCEWEDEEKTFLNILHEQQDFWVSWKDHTEEYMKNDYKHSFRPTIDRVNEKEGYSLNNIQVLTNAKNCAKATSFPHYLFTVVNTTDPTKQQTFRRFDSKGAAFKHIGLPYAKSDTGRFHQVGDALYLLQSEDVTLGRTTIEEYENPEDLNYMGSFSITKEHPHGGTITISRNFTYERMAIILK
;
A
#
# COMPACT_ATOMS: atom_id res chain seq x y z
N MET A 1 -4.18 -31.76 32.49
CA MET A 1 -2.88 -31.38 31.91
C MET A 1 -3.14 -30.83 30.51
N ALA A 2 -2.76 -29.58 30.23
CA ALA A 2 -2.83 -29.06 28.87
C ALA A 2 -1.85 -29.85 28.00
N LYS A 3 -2.33 -30.42 26.88
CA LYS A 3 -1.47 -31.12 25.92
C LYS A 3 -0.49 -30.08 25.36
N ARG A 4 0.81 -30.25 25.58
CA ARG A 4 1.82 -29.41 24.92
C ARG A 4 1.65 -29.57 23.42
N LEU A 5 1.51 -28.46 22.70
CA LEU A 5 1.31 -28.45 21.24
C LEU A 5 2.56 -28.94 20.49
N ILE A 6 3.73 -28.84 21.12
CA ILE A 6 5.01 -29.25 20.56
C ILE A 6 5.94 -29.81 21.63
N ALA A 7 6.83 -30.71 21.24
CA ALA A 7 7.91 -31.21 22.09
C ALA A 7 8.98 -30.13 22.32
N GLU A 8 9.66 -30.15 23.47
CA GLU A 8 10.65 -29.12 23.83
C GLU A 8 11.86 -29.17 22.90
N GLU A 9 12.29 -30.36 22.51
CA GLU A 9 13.45 -30.59 21.65
C GLU A 9 13.25 -29.98 20.26
N VAL A 10 12.02 -30.08 19.72
CA VAL A 10 11.67 -29.50 18.42
C VAL A 10 11.65 -27.98 18.49
N LEU A 11 11.15 -27.42 19.60
CA LEU A 11 11.14 -25.98 19.81
C LEU A 11 12.57 -25.44 19.96
N GLU A 12 13.44 -26.13 20.70
CA GLU A 12 14.85 -25.77 20.85
C GLU A 12 15.60 -25.81 19.51
N ASP A 13 15.42 -26.86 18.72
CA ASP A 13 16.02 -26.97 17.38
C ASP A 13 15.58 -25.83 16.46
N TRP A 14 14.28 -25.50 16.49
CA TRP A 14 13.74 -24.39 15.72
C TRP A 14 14.32 -23.04 16.15
N ILE A 15 14.44 -22.79 17.46
CA ILE A 15 15.06 -21.57 18.00
C ILE A 15 16.52 -21.47 17.54
N ASN A 16 17.27 -22.56 17.62
CA ASN A 16 18.67 -22.60 17.20
C ASN A 16 18.82 -22.35 15.69
N THR A 17 17.85 -22.80 14.89
CA THR A 17 17.89 -22.69 13.42
C THR A 17 17.44 -21.31 12.92
N PHE A 18 16.36 -20.75 13.46
CA PHE A 18 15.72 -19.54 12.93
C PHE A 18 15.78 -18.31 13.86
N GLY A 19 16.25 -18.46 15.10
CA GLY A 19 16.53 -17.34 16.02
C GLY A 19 15.31 -16.60 16.57
N ASP A 20 14.07 -17.03 16.28
CA ASP A 20 12.87 -16.46 16.89
C ASP A 20 12.73 -17.00 18.32
N GLN A 21 12.62 -16.13 19.33
CA GLN A 21 12.44 -16.53 20.73
C GLN A 21 11.03 -16.19 21.27
N ASN A 22 10.18 -15.54 20.47
CA ASN A 22 8.88 -15.06 20.92
C ASN A 22 7.76 -15.97 20.42
N TYR A 23 7.44 -17.02 21.18
CA TYR A 23 6.38 -17.98 20.84
C TYR A 23 5.09 -17.71 21.60
N VAL A 24 4.15 -17.08 20.89
CA VAL A 24 2.75 -17.01 21.26
C VAL A 24 1.98 -18.19 20.65
N ASP A 25 0.80 -18.49 21.18
CA ASP A 25 -0.01 -19.68 20.84
C ASP A 25 -0.12 -19.96 19.32
N TYR A 26 -0.43 -18.96 18.50
CA TYR A 26 -0.59 -19.16 17.05
C TYR A 26 0.72 -19.55 16.34
N LYS A 27 1.89 -19.14 16.87
CA LYS A 27 3.18 -19.54 16.32
C LYS A 27 3.50 -20.99 16.68
N LEU A 28 3.16 -21.42 17.90
CA LEU A 28 3.31 -22.83 18.31
C LEU A 28 2.42 -23.73 17.45
N ARG A 29 1.19 -23.29 17.14
CA ARG A 29 0.31 -23.99 16.19
C ARG A 29 0.91 -24.06 14.78
N ALA A 30 1.43 -22.93 14.26
CA ALA A 30 2.08 -22.90 12.96
C ALA A 30 3.29 -23.83 12.87
N LEU A 31 4.09 -23.91 13.94
CA LEU A 31 5.23 -24.79 14.03
C LEU A 31 4.80 -26.26 14.08
N ALA A 32 3.86 -26.61 14.96
CA ALA A 32 3.31 -27.96 15.04
C ALA A 32 2.71 -28.43 13.71
N PHE A 33 2.04 -27.52 12.99
CA PHE A 33 1.50 -27.80 11.66
C PHE A 33 2.60 -28.03 10.62
N ALA A 34 3.66 -27.21 10.61
CA ALA A 34 4.79 -27.40 9.69
C ALA A 34 5.51 -28.74 9.95
N GLU A 35 5.73 -29.12 11.21
CA GLU A 35 6.29 -30.42 11.59
C GLU A 35 5.42 -31.58 11.15
N LYS A 36 4.11 -31.47 11.33
CA LYS A 36 3.14 -32.48 10.86
C LYS A 36 3.21 -32.64 9.34
N CYS A 37 3.19 -31.54 8.59
CA CYS A 37 3.28 -31.58 7.13
C CYS A 37 4.59 -32.23 6.66
N TYR A 38 5.71 -31.94 7.34
CA TYR A 38 6.99 -32.58 7.06
C TYR A 38 6.97 -34.08 7.36
N GLY A 39 6.47 -34.48 8.54
CA GLY A 39 6.35 -35.88 8.94
C GLY A 39 5.41 -36.70 8.04
N GLU A 40 4.40 -36.06 7.45
CA GLU A 40 3.48 -36.66 6.49
C GLU A 40 4.00 -36.62 5.04
N GLY A 41 5.17 -36.00 4.79
CA GLY A 41 5.77 -35.89 3.45
C GLY A 41 5.06 -34.92 2.51
N ILE A 42 4.23 -34.02 3.05
CA ILE A 42 3.51 -32.98 2.29
C ILE A 42 4.46 -31.87 1.85
N ILE A 43 5.45 -31.56 2.69
CA ILE A 43 6.50 -30.57 2.43
C ILE A 43 7.88 -31.17 2.68
N ALA A 44 8.91 -30.61 2.05
CA ALA A 44 10.31 -30.96 2.31
C ALA A 44 10.86 -30.25 3.56
N GLU A 45 11.98 -30.73 4.08
CA GLU A 45 12.61 -30.17 5.29
C GLU A 45 12.99 -28.69 5.13
N ASN A 46 13.52 -28.31 3.96
CA ASN A 46 13.85 -26.92 3.64
C ASN A 46 12.62 -26.01 3.46
N GLU A 47 11.41 -26.57 3.43
CA GLU A 47 10.16 -25.84 3.28
C GLU A 47 9.45 -25.58 4.61
N LYS A 48 9.95 -26.13 5.73
CA LYS A 48 9.33 -25.99 7.05
C LYS A 48 9.13 -24.53 7.46
N PHE A 49 10.12 -23.67 7.20
CA PHE A 49 10.01 -22.24 7.49
C PHE A 49 8.97 -21.53 6.62
N SER A 50 8.91 -21.86 5.32
CA SER A 50 7.89 -21.36 4.40
C SER A 50 6.49 -21.76 4.85
N ALA A 51 6.31 -23.01 5.30
CA ALA A 51 5.05 -23.52 5.82
C ALA A 51 4.62 -22.81 7.10
N PHE A 52 5.55 -22.65 8.05
CA PHE A 52 5.34 -21.88 9.28
C PHE A 52 4.87 -20.45 8.99
N LEU A 53 5.54 -19.75 8.06
CA LEU A 53 5.18 -18.38 7.71
C LEU A 53 3.81 -18.30 7.02
N LEU A 54 3.51 -19.23 6.11
CA LEU A 54 2.23 -19.23 5.39
C LEU A 54 1.07 -19.48 6.34
N HIS A 55 1.18 -20.50 7.18
CA HIS A 55 0.17 -20.80 8.21
C HIS A 55 -0.09 -19.60 9.11
N GLY A 56 0.97 -18.94 9.60
CA GLY A 56 0.84 -17.72 10.39
C GLY A 56 0.17 -16.56 9.64
N SER A 57 0.44 -16.43 8.34
CA SER A 57 -0.19 -15.39 7.50
C SER A 57 -1.68 -15.68 7.27
N LEU A 58 -2.05 -16.94 7.01
CA LEU A 58 -3.44 -17.39 6.88
C LEU A 58 -4.22 -17.11 8.16
N TYR A 59 -3.71 -17.56 9.31
CA TYR A 59 -4.31 -17.28 10.62
C TYR A 59 -4.55 -15.78 10.84
N SER A 60 -3.58 -14.95 10.48
CA SER A 60 -3.69 -13.49 10.59
C SER A 60 -4.82 -12.92 9.72
N ARG A 61 -4.98 -13.38 8.47
CA ARG A 61 -6.06 -12.91 7.57
C ARG A 61 -7.43 -13.36 8.04
N ILE A 62 -7.57 -14.64 8.41
CA ILE A 62 -8.81 -15.20 8.95
C ILE A 62 -9.24 -14.40 10.19
N THR A 63 -8.32 -14.24 11.15
CA THR A 63 -8.60 -13.55 12.42
C THR A 63 -8.97 -12.08 12.19
N ASN A 64 -8.16 -11.34 11.41
CA ASN A 64 -8.39 -9.90 11.24
C ASN A 64 -9.67 -9.59 10.46
N CYS A 65 -10.02 -10.39 9.45
CA CYS A 65 -11.27 -10.24 8.72
C CYS A 65 -12.48 -10.60 9.61
N LYS A 66 -12.40 -11.73 10.33
CA LYS A 66 -13.46 -12.19 11.25
C LYS A 66 -13.79 -11.17 12.34
N TYR A 67 -12.78 -10.52 12.89
CA TYR A 67 -12.95 -9.52 13.96
C TYR A 67 -12.99 -8.07 13.45
N ASN A 68 -13.03 -7.84 12.13
CA ASN A 68 -13.08 -6.50 11.53
C ASN A 68 -11.98 -5.55 12.04
N SER A 69 -10.76 -6.08 12.20
CA SER A 69 -9.65 -5.39 12.85
C SER A 69 -8.87 -4.50 11.88
N GLY A 70 -8.68 -3.23 12.26
CA GLY A 70 -7.81 -2.29 11.54
C GLY A 70 -8.17 -2.12 10.06
N MET A 71 -7.18 -2.26 9.18
CA MET A 71 -7.34 -2.13 7.72
C MET A 71 -8.17 -3.26 7.07
N TYR A 72 -8.54 -4.31 7.82
CA TYR A 72 -9.33 -5.44 7.32
C TYR A 72 -10.83 -5.28 7.63
N LYS A 73 -11.24 -4.12 8.12
CA LYS A 73 -12.65 -3.81 8.36
C LYS A 73 -13.44 -3.92 7.05
N TYR A 74 -14.52 -4.69 7.05
CA TYR A 74 -15.37 -4.96 5.88
C TYR A 74 -14.69 -5.76 4.76
N VAL A 75 -13.51 -6.34 5.00
CA VAL A 75 -12.89 -7.27 4.07
C VAL A 75 -13.41 -8.68 4.38
N ASN A 76 -14.12 -9.28 3.42
CA ASN A 76 -14.55 -10.67 3.55
C ASN A 76 -13.36 -11.63 3.42
N CYS A 77 -13.42 -12.76 4.12
CA CYS A 77 -12.46 -13.86 4.00
C CYS A 77 -13.26 -15.15 3.88
N GLU A 78 -13.06 -15.90 2.79
CA GLU A 78 -13.72 -17.19 2.57
C GLU A 78 -13.12 -18.31 3.43
N TRP A 79 -11.96 -18.06 4.03
CA TRP A 79 -11.25 -19.03 4.82
C TRP A 79 -11.70 -18.98 6.28
N GLU A 80 -11.94 -20.16 6.84
CA GLU A 80 -12.31 -20.33 8.25
C GLU A 80 -11.24 -21.07 9.06
N ASP A 81 -10.37 -21.82 8.37
CA ASP A 81 -9.39 -22.73 8.96
C ASP A 81 -8.05 -22.60 8.21
N GLU A 82 -6.98 -22.29 8.93
CA GLU A 82 -5.66 -22.07 8.36
C GLU A 82 -5.01 -23.34 7.80
N GLU A 83 -5.21 -24.51 8.42
CA GLU A 83 -4.63 -25.78 7.96
C GLU A 83 -5.27 -26.22 6.64
N LYS A 84 -6.60 -26.22 6.58
CA LYS A 84 -7.37 -26.56 5.37
C LYS A 84 -7.03 -25.61 4.22
N THR A 85 -6.94 -24.32 4.51
CA THR A 85 -6.61 -23.32 3.48
C THR A 85 -5.19 -23.50 2.96
N PHE A 86 -4.23 -23.81 3.84
CA PHE A 86 -2.86 -24.13 3.45
C PHE A 86 -2.81 -25.32 2.48
N LEU A 87 -3.50 -26.42 2.81
CA LEU A 87 -3.54 -27.60 1.96
C LEU A 87 -4.19 -27.29 0.61
N ASN A 88 -5.28 -26.52 0.59
CA ASN A 88 -5.91 -26.10 -0.66
C ASN A 88 -4.96 -25.25 -1.53
N ILE A 89 -4.14 -24.37 -0.92
CA ILE A 89 -3.12 -23.61 -1.67
C ILE A 89 -2.10 -24.56 -2.31
N LEU A 90 -1.62 -25.56 -1.58
CA LEU A 90 -0.67 -26.53 -2.13
C LEU A 90 -1.25 -27.32 -3.32
N HIS A 91 -2.53 -27.66 -3.25
CA HIS A 91 -3.20 -28.44 -4.30
C HIS A 91 -3.64 -27.62 -5.50
N GLU A 92 -4.20 -26.42 -5.27
CA GLU A 92 -4.91 -25.64 -6.28
C GLU A 92 -4.13 -24.40 -6.75
N GLN A 93 -3.16 -23.91 -5.96
CA GLN A 93 -2.43 -22.67 -6.19
C GLN A 93 -0.90 -22.90 -6.14
N GLN A 94 -0.41 -23.82 -6.98
CA GLN A 94 1.00 -24.21 -7.00
C GLN A 94 1.94 -23.03 -7.30
N ASP A 95 1.57 -22.14 -8.23
CA ASP A 95 2.34 -20.94 -8.56
C ASP A 95 2.47 -19.99 -7.37
N PHE A 96 1.40 -19.86 -6.58
CA PHE A 96 1.44 -19.10 -5.33
C PHE A 96 2.43 -19.72 -4.35
N TRP A 97 2.40 -21.05 -4.16
CA TRP A 97 3.31 -21.75 -3.26
C TRP A 97 4.78 -21.61 -3.68
N VAL A 98 5.08 -21.75 -4.97
CA VAL A 98 6.43 -21.53 -5.52
C VAL A 98 6.89 -20.11 -5.22
N SER A 99 6.07 -19.11 -5.56
CA SER A 99 6.40 -17.70 -5.28
C SER A 99 6.57 -17.42 -3.78
N TRP A 100 5.79 -18.07 -2.92
CA TRP A 100 5.87 -17.93 -1.47
C TRP A 100 7.21 -18.43 -0.94
N LYS A 101 7.68 -19.58 -1.43
CA LYS A 101 9.00 -20.12 -1.08
C LYS A 101 10.12 -19.20 -1.52
N ASP A 102 10.06 -18.70 -2.76
CA ASP A 102 11.09 -17.79 -3.27
C ASP A 102 11.23 -16.51 -2.42
N HIS A 103 10.10 -15.91 -2.04
CA HIS A 103 10.10 -14.74 -1.15
C HIS A 103 10.53 -15.08 0.29
N THR A 104 10.23 -16.30 0.75
CA THR A 104 10.71 -16.78 2.05
C THR A 104 12.24 -16.92 2.06
N GLU A 105 12.82 -17.48 1.01
CA GLU A 105 14.27 -17.56 0.86
C GLU A 105 14.91 -16.16 0.79
N GLU A 106 14.31 -15.22 0.06
CA GLU A 106 14.79 -13.85 0.00
C GLU A 106 14.75 -13.18 1.39
N TYR A 107 13.68 -13.41 2.16
CA TYR A 107 13.58 -12.94 3.54
C TYR A 107 14.68 -13.50 4.43
N MET A 108 14.99 -14.80 4.33
CA MET A 108 16.09 -15.44 5.07
C MET A 108 17.46 -14.88 4.67
N LYS A 109 17.70 -14.69 3.36
CA LYS A 109 18.95 -14.10 2.82
C LYS A 109 19.16 -12.64 3.26
N ASN A 110 18.10 -11.95 3.67
CA ASN A 110 18.13 -10.56 4.14
C ASN A 110 18.06 -10.44 5.67
N ASP A 111 18.65 -11.40 6.40
CA ASP A 111 18.71 -11.42 7.88
C ASP A 111 17.33 -11.25 8.53
N TYR A 112 16.29 -11.82 7.93
CA TYR A 112 14.93 -11.74 8.44
C TYR A 112 14.43 -10.29 8.61
N LYS A 113 14.90 -9.36 7.77
CA LYS A 113 14.41 -7.98 7.75
C LYS A 113 12.93 -7.95 7.38
N HIS A 114 12.11 -7.34 8.25
CA HIS A 114 10.66 -7.34 8.12
C HIS A 114 10.14 -6.86 6.75
N SER A 115 10.85 -5.92 6.09
CA SER A 115 10.52 -5.43 4.75
C SER A 115 10.46 -6.52 3.67
N PHE A 116 11.25 -7.59 3.82
CA PHE A 116 11.32 -8.72 2.90
C PHE A 116 10.36 -9.85 3.27
N ARG A 117 9.73 -9.80 4.46
CA ARG A 117 8.85 -10.88 4.92
C ARG A 117 7.73 -11.12 3.91
N PRO A 118 7.50 -12.37 3.45
CA PRO A 118 6.39 -12.68 2.58
C PRO A 118 5.06 -12.46 3.30
N THR A 119 4.08 -11.94 2.57
CA THR A 119 2.73 -11.68 3.07
C THR A 119 1.69 -12.09 2.01
N ILE A 120 0.54 -12.55 2.48
CA ILE A 120 -0.62 -12.77 1.63
C ILE A 120 -1.30 -11.41 1.39
N ASP A 121 -1.41 -11.06 0.11
CA ASP A 121 -2.15 -9.89 -0.37
C ASP A 121 -3.26 -10.32 -1.34
N ARG A 122 -4.25 -9.45 -1.56
CA ARG A 122 -5.34 -9.66 -2.51
C ARG A 122 -4.94 -9.17 -3.89
N VAL A 123 -5.21 -9.91 -4.97
CA VAL A 123 -4.96 -9.41 -6.33
C VAL A 123 -5.84 -8.18 -6.59
N ASN A 124 -7.15 -8.35 -6.41
CA ASN A 124 -8.17 -7.31 -6.43
C ASN A 124 -8.54 -6.88 -5.00
N GLU A 125 -8.20 -5.65 -4.63
CA GLU A 125 -8.48 -5.09 -3.29
C GLU A 125 -9.97 -4.82 -3.02
N LYS A 126 -10.80 -4.81 -4.07
CA LYS A 126 -12.26 -4.65 -3.94
C LYS A 126 -12.95 -5.95 -3.53
N GLU A 127 -12.28 -7.08 -3.71
CA GLU A 127 -12.78 -8.41 -3.36
C GLU A 127 -12.19 -8.87 -2.02
N GLY A 128 -12.78 -9.91 -1.44
CA GLY A 128 -12.29 -10.54 -0.22
C GLY A 128 -11.07 -11.45 -0.45
N TYR A 129 -10.60 -12.09 0.61
CA TYR A 129 -9.64 -13.19 0.50
C TYR A 129 -10.34 -14.47 0.04
N SER A 130 -9.91 -15.00 -1.10
CA SER A 130 -10.31 -16.29 -1.67
C SER A 130 -9.08 -16.94 -2.34
N LEU A 131 -9.14 -18.24 -2.65
CA LEU A 131 -8.01 -18.92 -3.32
C LEU A 131 -7.69 -18.33 -4.70
N ASN A 132 -8.68 -17.72 -5.36
CA ASN A 132 -8.52 -17.11 -6.68
C ASN A 132 -8.13 -15.62 -6.63
N ASN A 133 -8.13 -15.01 -5.44
CA ASN A 133 -7.84 -13.60 -5.24
C ASN A 133 -6.67 -13.38 -4.29
N ILE A 134 -5.60 -14.17 -4.42
CA ILE A 134 -4.38 -14.04 -3.61
C ILE A 134 -3.13 -13.91 -4.45
N GLN A 135 -2.16 -13.19 -3.90
CA GLN A 135 -0.80 -13.07 -4.41
C GLN A 135 0.20 -12.95 -3.27
N VAL A 136 1.45 -13.27 -3.57
CA VAL A 136 2.58 -13.09 -2.65
C VAL A 136 3.18 -11.72 -2.86
N LEU A 137 3.24 -10.91 -1.81
CA LEU A 137 4.02 -9.68 -1.79
C LEU A 137 4.93 -9.66 -0.57
N THR A 138 6.11 -9.05 -0.69
CA THR A 138 6.87 -8.66 0.50
C THR A 138 6.09 -7.64 1.31
N ASN A 139 6.33 -7.59 2.62
CA ASN A 139 5.67 -6.62 3.50
C ASN A 139 5.85 -5.19 2.99
N ALA A 140 7.04 -4.84 2.49
CA ALA A 140 7.28 -3.51 1.91
C ALA A 140 6.41 -3.22 0.68
N LYS A 141 6.27 -4.19 -0.25
CA LYS A 141 5.43 -4.03 -1.44
C LYS A 141 3.95 -3.98 -1.07
N ASN A 142 3.51 -4.80 -0.12
CA ASN A 142 2.13 -4.81 0.37
C ASN A 142 1.78 -3.48 1.04
N CYS A 143 2.63 -2.98 1.95
CA CYS A 143 2.45 -1.66 2.55
C CYS A 143 2.41 -0.55 1.48
N ALA A 144 3.32 -0.59 0.50
CA ALA A 144 3.34 0.41 -0.57
C ALA A 144 2.02 0.39 -1.37
N LYS A 145 1.52 -0.81 -1.70
CA LYS A 145 0.24 -1.00 -2.39
C LYS A 145 -0.94 -0.46 -1.57
N ALA A 146 -1.04 -0.81 -0.29
CA ALA A 146 -2.09 -0.34 0.61
C ALA A 146 -2.10 1.20 0.79
N THR A 147 -0.94 1.85 0.64
CA THR A 147 -0.82 3.32 0.68
C THR A 147 -0.92 3.99 -0.69
N SER A 148 -1.11 3.22 -1.77
CA SER A 148 -1.15 3.71 -3.14
C SER A 148 -2.55 4.21 -3.48
N PHE A 149 -2.81 5.48 -3.21
CA PHE A 149 -4.06 6.13 -3.63
C PHE A 149 -3.90 6.80 -5.00
N PRO A 150 -4.95 6.84 -5.85
CA PRO A 150 -4.92 7.56 -7.11
C PRO A 150 -4.64 9.06 -6.91
N HIS A 151 -3.85 9.65 -7.80
CA HIS A 151 -3.51 11.06 -7.80
C HIS A 151 -3.66 11.67 -9.20
N TYR A 152 -4.03 12.94 -9.24
CA TYR A 152 -4.03 13.77 -10.44
C TYR A 152 -2.80 14.66 -10.45
N LEU A 153 -2.09 14.64 -11.57
CA LEU A 153 -1.04 15.59 -11.89
C LEU A 153 -1.61 16.63 -12.84
N PHE A 154 -1.71 17.87 -12.38
CA PHE A 154 -2.13 19.02 -13.18
C PHE A 154 -0.90 19.77 -13.66
N THR A 155 -0.82 20.05 -14.96
CA THR A 155 0.16 20.98 -15.54
C THR A 155 -0.48 22.36 -15.57
N VAL A 156 -0.10 23.22 -14.63
CA VAL A 156 -0.72 24.55 -14.46
C VAL A 156 -0.07 25.55 -15.41
N VAL A 157 1.25 25.50 -15.52
CA VAL A 157 2.05 26.30 -16.44
C VAL A 157 3.02 25.37 -17.17
N ASN A 158 3.22 25.57 -18.47
CA ASN A 158 4.30 24.96 -19.24
C ASN A 158 4.75 25.97 -20.29
N THR A 159 5.86 26.67 -20.03
CA THR A 159 6.33 27.73 -20.94
C THR A 159 7.06 27.16 -22.16
N THR A 160 7.58 25.93 -22.08
CA THR A 160 8.21 25.24 -23.23
C THR A 160 7.19 24.74 -24.25
N ASP A 161 6.03 24.27 -23.78
CA ASP A 161 4.95 23.74 -24.62
C ASP A 161 3.57 24.26 -24.14
N PRO A 162 3.13 25.41 -24.67
CA PRO A 162 1.85 26.02 -24.28
C PRO A 162 0.63 25.12 -24.55
N THR A 163 0.72 24.17 -25.47
CA THR A 163 -0.38 23.25 -25.78
C THR A 163 -0.64 22.22 -24.67
N LYS A 164 0.34 22.02 -23.78
CA LYS A 164 0.24 21.17 -22.60
C LYS A 164 -0.10 21.95 -21.33
N GLN A 165 -0.30 23.25 -21.44
CA GLN A 165 -0.73 24.08 -20.33
C GLN A 165 -2.18 23.76 -19.94
N GLN A 166 -2.49 23.82 -18.65
CA GLN A 166 -3.82 23.54 -18.10
C GLN A 166 -4.35 22.14 -18.43
N THR A 167 -3.45 21.16 -18.55
CA THR A 167 -3.82 19.75 -18.74
C THR A 167 -3.72 18.98 -17.43
N PHE A 168 -4.35 17.81 -17.37
CA PHE A 168 -4.19 16.92 -16.23
C PHE A 168 -4.16 15.46 -16.63
N ARG A 169 -3.53 14.64 -15.79
CA ARG A 169 -3.46 13.19 -15.96
C ARG A 169 -3.64 12.48 -14.63
N ARG A 170 -4.46 11.43 -14.63
CA ARG A 170 -4.62 10.52 -13.49
C ARG A 170 -3.51 9.47 -13.47
N PHE A 171 -3.00 9.20 -12.28
CA PHE A 171 -2.05 8.14 -11.96
C PHE A 171 -2.61 7.26 -10.84
N ASP A 172 -2.29 5.98 -10.86
CA ASP A 172 -2.74 5.04 -9.81
C ASP A 172 -2.03 5.24 -8.47
N SER A 173 -0.91 5.98 -8.47
CA SER A 173 -0.18 6.32 -7.26
C SER A 173 0.52 7.67 -7.36
N LYS A 174 0.73 8.29 -6.20
CA LYS A 174 1.55 9.49 -6.05
C LYS A 174 2.99 9.28 -6.57
N GLY A 175 3.57 8.12 -6.30
CA GLY A 175 4.91 7.78 -6.74
C GLY A 175 5.02 7.67 -8.26
N ALA A 176 4.00 7.13 -8.93
CA ALA A 176 3.94 7.08 -10.38
C ALA A 176 3.89 8.49 -10.99
N ALA A 177 3.12 9.40 -10.39
CA ALA A 177 3.05 10.79 -10.81
C ALA A 177 4.38 11.54 -10.62
N PHE A 178 5.05 11.39 -9.47
CA PHE A 178 6.36 12.01 -9.24
C PHE A 178 7.43 11.47 -10.17
N LYS A 179 7.46 10.15 -10.40
CA LYS A 179 8.37 9.53 -11.36
C LYS A 179 8.14 10.06 -12.77
N HIS A 180 6.89 10.34 -13.16
CA HIS A 180 6.55 10.90 -14.47
C HIS A 180 7.17 12.28 -14.70
N ILE A 181 7.26 13.11 -13.65
CA ILE A 181 7.87 14.45 -13.71
C ILE A 181 9.33 14.49 -13.23
N GLY A 182 9.96 13.33 -13.02
CA GLY A 182 11.37 13.24 -12.64
C GLY A 182 11.71 13.70 -11.22
N LEU A 183 10.73 13.77 -10.32
CA LEU A 183 10.95 14.14 -8.92
C LEU A 183 11.04 12.92 -7.99
N PRO A 184 11.79 13.00 -6.89
CA PRO A 184 11.78 11.97 -5.86
C PRO A 184 10.41 11.93 -5.15
N TYR A 185 10.06 10.78 -4.59
CA TYR A 185 8.81 10.61 -3.85
C TYR A 185 8.75 11.54 -2.62
N ALA A 186 7.73 12.40 -2.54
CA ALA A 186 7.44 13.20 -1.35
C ALA A 186 6.26 12.60 -0.55
N LYS A 187 6.32 12.66 0.78
CA LYS A 187 5.34 11.98 1.66
C LYS A 187 3.95 12.65 1.68
N SER A 188 3.83 13.98 1.70
CA SER A 188 2.54 14.69 1.89
C SER A 188 1.96 15.31 0.60
N ASP A 189 0.64 15.19 0.40
CA ASP A 189 -0.10 16.01 -0.57
C ASP A 189 -0.25 17.39 0.07
N THR A 190 0.52 18.36 -0.40
CA THR A 190 0.67 19.64 0.29
C THR A 190 -0.18 20.76 -0.33
N GLY A 191 -0.89 20.48 -1.44
CA GLY A 191 -1.52 21.54 -2.24
C GLY A 191 -0.53 22.55 -2.81
N ARG A 192 0.76 22.21 -2.88
CA ARG A 192 1.83 23.08 -3.36
C ARG A 192 2.20 22.72 -4.80
N PHE A 193 2.73 23.72 -5.50
CA PHE A 193 3.23 23.48 -6.84
C PHE A 193 4.66 22.91 -6.81
N HIS A 194 4.94 22.09 -7.80
CA HIS A 194 6.25 21.53 -8.09
C HIS A 194 6.77 22.14 -9.39
N GLN A 195 7.84 22.94 -9.29
CA GLN A 195 8.54 23.47 -10.46
C GLN A 195 9.51 22.40 -11.00
N VAL A 196 9.35 22.01 -12.27
CA VAL A 196 10.27 21.12 -12.98
C VAL A 196 10.61 21.75 -14.32
N GLY A 197 11.84 22.27 -14.42
CA GLY A 197 12.25 23.07 -15.57
C GLY A 197 11.36 24.29 -15.75
N ASP A 198 10.70 24.36 -16.89
CA ASP A 198 9.81 25.43 -17.36
C ASP A 198 8.32 25.16 -17.10
N ALA A 199 8.01 24.08 -16.37
CA ALA A 199 6.66 23.67 -16.07
C ALA A 199 6.36 23.69 -14.57
N LEU A 200 5.14 24.10 -14.24
CA LEU A 200 4.60 24.16 -12.89
C LEU A 200 3.50 23.11 -12.76
N TYR A 201 3.69 22.15 -11.86
CA TYR A 201 2.76 21.04 -11.64
C TYR A 201 2.07 21.15 -10.29
N LEU A 202 0.80 20.78 -10.21
CA LEU A 202 0.11 20.50 -8.95
C LEU A 202 -0.19 19.02 -8.89
N LEU A 203 0.29 18.35 -7.84
CA LEU A 203 -0.03 16.94 -7.58
C LEU A 203 -1.04 16.88 -6.45
N GLN A 204 -2.15 16.18 -6.66
CA GLN A 204 -3.26 16.14 -5.72
C GLN A 204 -3.90 14.75 -5.70
N SER A 205 -4.33 14.27 -4.54
CA SER A 205 -5.09 13.02 -4.43
C SER A 205 -6.42 13.08 -5.18
N GLU A 206 -6.91 11.93 -5.66
CA GLU A 206 -8.22 11.83 -6.32
C GLU A 206 -9.36 12.25 -5.39
N ASP A 207 -9.30 11.93 -4.10
CA ASP A 207 -10.35 12.32 -3.16
C ASP A 207 -10.45 13.83 -2.95
N VAL A 208 -9.32 14.55 -2.86
CA VAL A 208 -9.32 16.03 -2.86
C VAL A 208 -9.83 16.55 -4.21
N THR A 209 -9.40 15.95 -5.32
CA THR A 209 -9.81 16.36 -6.68
C THR A 209 -11.31 16.24 -6.91
N LEU A 210 -11.93 15.23 -6.32
CA LEU A 210 -13.37 14.99 -6.38
C LEU A 210 -14.13 15.68 -5.25
N GLY A 211 -13.46 16.49 -4.42
CA GLY A 211 -14.08 17.22 -3.31
C GLY A 211 -14.60 16.34 -2.17
N ARG A 212 -14.11 15.09 -2.05
CA ARG A 212 -14.49 14.16 -0.97
C ARG A 212 -13.75 14.45 0.33
N THR A 213 -12.54 14.98 0.23
CA THR A 213 -11.70 15.39 1.36
C THR A 213 -11.10 16.76 1.10
N THR A 214 -10.60 17.41 2.15
CA THR A 214 -9.83 18.66 2.07
C THR A 214 -8.33 18.38 2.12
N ILE A 215 -7.50 19.29 1.59
CA ILE A 215 -6.03 19.17 1.71
C ILE A 215 -5.65 19.14 3.19
N GLU A 216 -4.89 18.14 3.60
CA GLU A 216 -4.45 17.99 4.99
C GLU A 216 -3.46 19.09 5.39
N GLU A 217 -3.64 19.65 6.59
CA GLU A 217 -2.75 20.66 7.15
C GLU A 217 -1.53 20.00 7.79
N TYR A 218 -0.38 20.10 7.13
CA TYR A 218 0.89 19.76 7.75
C TYR A 218 1.64 21.04 8.14
N GLU A 219 2.14 21.08 9.39
CA GLU A 219 3.11 22.07 9.84
C GLU A 219 4.42 21.85 9.07
N ASN A 220 4.81 22.82 8.25
CA ASN A 220 6.10 22.81 7.57
C ASN A 220 6.65 24.25 7.57
N PRO A 221 7.94 24.46 7.87
CA PRO A 221 8.49 25.77 8.25
C PRO A 221 8.80 26.71 7.07
N GLU A 222 8.41 26.37 5.84
CA GLU A 222 8.63 27.21 4.66
C GLU A 222 7.34 27.92 4.25
N ASP A 223 7.32 29.24 4.48
CA ASP A 223 6.28 30.20 4.07
C ASP A 223 6.32 30.43 2.55
N LEU A 224 5.82 29.47 1.78
CA LEU A 224 5.62 29.63 0.34
C LEU A 224 4.31 30.37 0.08
N ASN A 225 4.40 31.62 -0.39
CA ASN A 225 3.27 32.43 -0.84
C ASN A 225 3.23 32.50 -2.36
N TYR A 226 2.14 32.03 -2.96
CA TYR A 226 1.84 32.19 -4.38
C TYR A 226 0.98 33.44 -4.60
N MET A 227 1.05 34.01 -5.80
CA MET A 227 0.20 35.13 -6.21
C MET A 227 -0.83 34.68 -7.24
N GLY A 228 -2.07 35.07 -7.03
CA GLY A 228 -3.16 34.94 -7.99
C GLY A 228 -3.75 36.31 -8.33
N SER A 229 -4.48 36.37 -9.43
CA SER A 229 -5.29 37.54 -9.76
C SER A 229 -6.65 37.09 -10.28
N PHE A 230 -7.69 37.84 -9.95
CA PHE A 230 -8.99 37.71 -10.61
C PHE A 230 -9.41 39.06 -11.15
N SER A 231 -10.04 39.04 -12.33
CA SER A 231 -10.55 40.22 -13.00
C SER A 231 -12.07 40.21 -12.96
N ILE A 232 -12.65 41.30 -12.46
CA ILE A 232 -14.08 41.56 -12.54
C ILE A 232 -14.29 42.56 -13.66
N THR A 233 -14.95 42.12 -14.73
CA THR A 233 -15.37 43.01 -15.83
C THR A 233 -16.83 43.37 -15.66
N LYS A 234 -17.13 44.67 -15.68
CA LYS A 234 -18.50 45.20 -15.64
C LYS A 234 -18.70 46.23 -16.74
N GLU A 235 -19.86 46.20 -17.39
CA GLU A 235 -20.25 47.25 -18.33
C GLU A 235 -20.51 48.56 -17.59
N HIS A 236 -19.96 49.63 -18.13
CA HIS A 236 -20.08 50.97 -17.57
C HIS A 236 -21.42 51.59 -17.99
N PRO A 237 -22.14 52.31 -17.11
CA PRO A 237 -23.45 52.91 -17.40
C PRO A 237 -23.47 53.91 -18.57
N HIS A 238 -22.31 54.41 -18.99
CA HIS A 238 -22.16 55.37 -20.09
C HIS A 238 -21.50 54.76 -21.35
N GLY A 239 -21.48 53.43 -21.46
CA GLY A 239 -20.78 52.70 -22.51
C GLY A 239 -19.33 52.37 -22.14
N GLY A 240 -18.84 51.26 -22.69
CA GLY A 240 -17.52 50.70 -22.41
C GLY A 240 -17.51 49.65 -21.28
N THR A 241 -16.41 48.91 -21.16
CA THR A 241 -16.19 47.90 -20.12
C THR A 241 -15.10 48.37 -19.16
N ILE A 242 -15.38 48.30 -17.86
CA ILE A 242 -14.37 48.47 -16.80
C ILE A 242 -13.95 47.08 -16.34
N THR A 243 -12.65 46.80 -16.39
CA THR A 243 -12.05 45.60 -15.81
C THR A 243 -11.25 46.01 -14.58
N ILE A 244 -11.63 45.51 -13.41
CA ILE A 244 -10.89 45.67 -12.16
C ILE A 244 -10.18 44.35 -11.88
N SER A 245 -8.85 44.37 -11.85
CA SER A 245 -8.04 43.21 -11.45
C SER A 245 -7.63 43.36 -9.99
N ARG A 246 -7.91 42.33 -9.17
CA ARG A 246 -7.46 42.26 -7.78
C ARG A 246 -6.49 41.10 -7.62
N ASN A 247 -5.31 41.41 -7.07
CA ASN A 247 -4.32 40.41 -6.71
C ASN A 247 -4.62 39.85 -5.32
N PHE A 248 -4.30 38.59 -5.10
CA PHE A 248 -4.36 37.92 -3.81
C PHE A 248 -3.16 36.97 -3.67
N THR A 249 -2.78 36.66 -2.44
CA THR A 249 -1.81 35.62 -2.15
C THR A 249 -2.50 34.38 -1.60
N TYR A 250 -1.90 33.22 -1.82
CA TYR A 250 -2.36 31.96 -1.29
C TYR A 250 -1.17 31.02 -1.08
N GLU A 251 -1.25 30.16 -0.07
CA GLU A 251 -0.16 29.23 0.23
C GLU A 251 -0.34 27.86 -0.42
N ARG A 252 -1.58 27.55 -0.82
CA ARG A 252 -2.00 26.24 -1.32
C ARG A 252 -3.12 26.39 -2.34
N MET A 253 -3.15 25.47 -3.30
CA MET A 253 -4.21 25.37 -4.31
C MET A 253 -4.81 23.97 -4.28
N ALA A 254 -6.14 23.91 -4.38
CA ALA A 254 -6.86 22.68 -4.73
C ALA A 254 -7.57 22.88 -6.06
N ILE A 255 -7.52 21.87 -6.94
CA ILE A 255 -8.36 21.83 -8.14
C ILE A 255 -9.49 20.85 -7.90
N ILE A 256 -10.73 21.33 -7.94
CA ILE A 256 -11.93 20.51 -7.80
C ILE A 256 -12.57 20.31 -9.17
N LEU A 257 -12.64 19.06 -9.63
CA LEU A 257 -13.35 18.69 -10.85
C LEU A 257 -14.83 18.46 -10.50
N LYS A 258 -15.72 19.24 -11.09
CA LYS A 258 -17.18 19.11 -10.94
C LYS A 258 -17.81 18.50 -12.18
#